data_AF-A0A1H1AW39-F1
#
_entry.id   AF-A0A1H1AW39-F1
#
_cell.length_a   1.000
_cell.length_b   1.000
_cell.length_c   1.000
_cell.angle_alpha   90.00
_cell.angle_beta   90.00
_cell.angle_gamma   90.00
#
_symmetry.space_group_name_H-M   'P 1'
#
loop_
_entity.id
_entity.type
_entity.pdbx_description
1 polymer ?
#
loop_
_entity_poly.entity_id
_entity_poly.type
_entity_poly.pdbx_seq_one_letter_code
_entity_poly.pdbx_strand_id
1 'polypeptide(L)'
;MFEGITQARKRDGNPSENRPKEVEEAIPPIPELGYNQGLPLVGDDYDDYPQGDSLLQPTAGDKLRELADNELINTEEDLADEIGTNADRIGKAVKLHGIQLPDEGSFDIEVSRETISLPFEEDIPLENLREPVFEDARILHHLYVDCGMGTNEIADYLTKELKATLDGPKRVWNVKPAEVRQALIEVGFIDGERSKGTTKTVEEDDLQFGGPTVTIEEPRRKAR
;
A
#
# COMPACT_ATOMS: atom_id res chain seq x y z
N MET A 1 -17.50 17.35 5.46
CA MET A 1 -16.67 16.71 6.51
C MET A 1 -17.41 15.57 7.21
N PHE A 2 -18.59 15.78 7.83
CA PHE A 2 -19.31 14.69 8.56
C PHE A 2 -19.95 13.59 7.68
N GLU A 3 -20.30 13.90 6.44
CA GLU A 3 -20.95 12.93 5.54
C GLU A 3 -19.99 11.81 5.08
N GLY A 4 -18.73 12.16 4.80
CA GLY A 4 -17.68 11.18 4.42
C GLY A 4 -17.40 10.17 5.54
N ILE A 5 -17.25 10.63 6.78
CA ILE A 5 -17.02 9.75 7.95
C ILE A 5 -18.22 8.81 8.18
N THR A 6 -19.44 9.30 7.97
CA THR A 6 -20.65 8.48 8.16
C THR A 6 -20.76 7.37 7.10
N GLN A 7 -20.39 7.66 5.85
CA GLN A 7 -20.31 6.65 4.80
C GLN A 7 -19.14 5.69 5.04
N ALA A 8 -18.01 6.20 5.54
CA ALA A 8 -16.86 5.40 5.90
C ALA A 8 -17.21 4.32 6.95
N ARG A 9 -17.94 4.69 8.02
CA ARG A 9 -18.39 3.71 9.03
C ARG A 9 -19.21 2.57 8.46
N LYS A 10 -20.05 2.84 7.46
CA LYS A 10 -20.91 1.81 6.83
C LYS A 10 -20.13 0.80 6.01
N ARG A 11 -18.91 1.14 5.57
CA ARG A 11 -18.07 0.25 4.75
C ARG A 11 -17.40 -0.84 5.58
N ASP A 12 -17.26 -0.66 6.90
CA ASP A 12 -16.64 -1.62 7.82
C ASP A 12 -15.29 -2.18 7.30
N GLY A 13 -14.44 -1.28 6.80
CA GLY A 13 -13.14 -1.62 6.23
C GLY A 13 -13.13 -2.06 4.77
N ASN A 14 -14.28 -2.12 4.09
CA ASN A 14 -14.32 -2.39 2.64
C ASN A 14 -13.99 -1.13 1.80
N PRO A 15 -13.46 -1.31 0.58
CA PRO A 15 -13.29 -0.22 -0.38
C PRO A 15 -14.62 0.47 -0.73
N SER A 16 -14.57 1.74 -1.10
CA SER A 16 -15.72 2.51 -1.56
C SER A 16 -16.03 2.20 -3.02
N GLU A 17 -17.28 1.85 -3.32
CA GLU A 17 -17.76 1.69 -4.71
C GLU A 17 -17.79 3.02 -5.49
N ASN A 18 -17.76 4.17 -4.80
CA ASN A 18 -17.75 5.51 -5.39
C ASN A 18 -16.40 6.20 -5.21
N ARG A 19 -15.29 5.46 -5.24
CA ARG A 19 -13.94 6.05 -5.16
C ARG A 19 -13.59 6.80 -6.44
N PRO A 20 -12.78 7.88 -6.36
CA PRO A 20 -12.23 8.54 -7.54
C PRO A 20 -11.50 7.53 -8.43
N LYS A 21 -11.66 7.63 -9.76
CA LYS A 21 -11.01 6.70 -10.70
C LYS A 21 -9.50 6.78 -10.61
N GLU A 22 -9.01 7.96 -10.29
CA GLU A 22 -7.61 8.26 -10.10
C GLU A 22 -7.03 7.45 -8.92
N VAL A 23 -7.84 7.07 -7.91
CA VAL A 23 -7.40 6.15 -6.82
C VAL A 23 -7.10 4.75 -7.38
N GLU A 24 -7.88 4.30 -8.37
CA GLU A 24 -7.63 3.03 -9.05
C GLU A 24 -6.35 3.08 -9.92
N GLU A 25 -5.96 4.27 -10.36
CA GLU A 25 -4.68 4.49 -11.07
C GLU A 25 -3.50 4.66 -10.10
N ALA A 26 -3.71 5.26 -8.92
CA ALA A 26 -2.70 5.52 -7.90
C ALA A 26 -2.40 4.29 -7.01
N ILE A 27 -3.37 3.38 -6.88
CA ILE A 27 -3.15 2.02 -6.39
C ILE A 27 -3.10 1.15 -7.64
N PRO A 28 -1.95 1.07 -8.35
CA PRO A 28 -1.83 0.08 -9.40
C PRO A 28 -2.16 -1.26 -8.73
N PRO A 29 -3.07 -2.07 -9.30
CA PRO A 29 -3.31 -3.41 -8.80
C PRO A 29 -1.93 -4.04 -8.64
N ILE A 30 -1.65 -4.54 -7.44
CA ILE A 30 -0.37 -5.19 -7.16
C ILE A 30 -0.22 -6.20 -8.29
N PRO A 31 0.83 -6.10 -9.13
CA PRO A 31 1.03 -7.12 -10.13
C PRO A 31 1.18 -8.42 -9.36
N GLU A 32 0.17 -9.28 -9.46
CA GLU A 32 0.16 -10.57 -8.80
C GLU A 32 0.78 -11.54 -9.77
N LEU A 33 1.89 -12.14 -9.35
CA LEU A 33 2.54 -13.17 -10.13
C LEU A 33 1.57 -14.32 -10.36
N GLY A 34 1.35 -14.68 -11.62
CA GLY A 34 0.58 -15.85 -11.99
C GLY A 34 -0.42 -15.59 -13.11
N TYR A 35 -0.50 -16.54 -14.04
CA TYR A 35 -1.40 -16.48 -15.18
C TYR A 35 -2.87 -16.31 -14.76
N ASN A 36 -3.48 -15.21 -15.21
CA ASN A 36 -4.84 -14.80 -14.85
C ASN A 36 -5.07 -14.62 -13.33
N GLN A 37 -4.03 -14.41 -12.52
CA GLN A 37 -4.18 -14.07 -11.09
C GLN A 37 -4.24 -12.55 -10.88
N GLY A 38 -3.50 -11.77 -11.67
CA GLY A 38 -3.53 -10.30 -11.66
C GLY A 38 -3.53 -9.69 -13.06
N LEU A 39 -3.04 -8.45 -13.20
CA LEU A 39 -2.72 -7.88 -14.51
C LEU A 39 -1.48 -8.58 -15.11
N PRO A 40 -1.40 -8.70 -16.45
CA PRO A 40 -0.20 -9.22 -17.09
C PRO A 40 1.02 -8.37 -16.71
N LEU A 41 2.11 -9.02 -16.32
CA LEU A 41 3.38 -8.36 -16.00
C LEU A 41 3.99 -7.62 -17.20
N VAL A 42 3.67 -8.02 -18.43
CA VAL A 42 4.20 -7.39 -19.66
C VAL A 42 3.17 -7.32 -20.79
N GLY A 43 2.82 -6.11 -21.21
CA GLY A 43 1.87 -5.86 -22.30
C GLY A 43 0.44 -5.64 -21.78
N ASP A 44 -0.53 -5.68 -22.69
CA ASP A 44 -1.91 -5.29 -22.38
C ASP A 44 -2.80 -6.49 -21.99
N ASP A 45 -2.49 -7.70 -22.47
CA ASP A 45 -3.27 -8.93 -22.24
C ASP A 45 -2.38 -10.19 -22.12
N TYR A 46 -2.84 -11.18 -21.35
CA TYR A 46 -2.22 -12.52 -21.29
C TYR A 46 -2.31 -13.29 -22.60
N ASP A 47 -3.26 -12.96 -23.47
CA ASP A 47 -3.37 -13.53 -24.81
C ASP A 47 -2.13 -13.20 -25.68
N ASP A 48 -1.38 -12.15 -25.34
CA ASP A 48 -0.12 -11.80 -26.00
C ASP A 48 1.08 -12.66 -25.55
N TYR A 49 0.90 -13.50 -24.52
CA TYR A 49 1.98 -14.32 -24.01
C TYR A 49 2.24 -15.51 -24.94
N PRO A 50 3.53 -15.89 -25.14
CA PRO A 50 3.85 -17.10 -25.89
C PRO A 50 3.34 -18.34 -25.14
N GLN A 51 2.43 -19.08 -25.77
CA GLN A 51 1.85 -20.31 -25.24
C GLN A 51 2.42 -21.58 -25.90
N GLY A 52 2.55 -22.66 -25.12
CA GLY A 52 2.86 -24.00 -25.63
C GLY A 52 4.16 -24.10 -26.45
N ASP A 53 4.06 -24.48 -27.73
CA ASP A 53 5.22 -24.62 -28.61
C ASP A 53 5.76 -23.28 -29.15
N SER A 54 4.97 -22.20 -29.03
CA SER A 54 5.43 -20.87 -29.43
C SER A 54 6.56 -20.35 -28.55
N LEU A 55 6.66 -20.84 -27.31
CA LEU A 55 7.77 -20.57 -26.38
C LEU A 55 9.13 -20.94 -26.95
N LEU A 56 9.19 -21.92 -27.86
CA LEU A 56 10.42 -22.38 -28.48
C LEU A 56 10.70 -21.71 -29.83
N GLN A 57 9.83 -20.78 -30.26
CA GLN A 57 10.00 -20.05 -31.51
C GLN A 57 10.87 -18.81 -31.28
N PRO A 58 11.65 -18.36 -32.28
CA PRO A 58 12.50 -17.17 -32.16
C PRO A 58 11.74 -15.90 -31.75
N THR A 59 10.45 -15.80 -32.13
CA THR A 59 9.58 -14.66 -31.83
C THR A 59 9.23 -14.53 -30.35
N ALA A 60 9.36 -15.61 -29.56
CA ALA A 60 9.08 -15.57 -28.12
C ALA A 60 10.24 -15.02 -27.29
N GLY A 61 11.46 -14.98 -27.83
CA GLY A 61 12.66 -14.63 -27.08
C GLY A 61 12.63 -13.21 -26.49
N ASP A 62 12.10 -12.24 -27.25
CA ASP A 62 12.03 -10.84 -26.79
C ASP A 62 11.02 -10.67 -25.65
N LYS A 63 9.82 -11.26 -25.79
CA LYS A 63 8.76 -11.21 -24.76
C LYS A 63 9.16 -11.95 -23.49
N LEU A 64 9.82 -13.10 -23.62
CA LEU A 64 10.34 -13.87 -22.49
C LEU A 64 11.46 -13.14 -21.76
N ARG A 65 12.30 -12.39 -22.48
CA ARG A 65 13.33 -11.55 -21.86
C ARG A 65 12.70 -10.37 -21.12
N GLU A 66 11.72 -9.71 -21.73
CA GLU A 66 10.96 -8.63 -21.10
C GLU A 66 10.26 -9.08 -19.82
N LEU A 67 9.67 -10.29 -19.82
CA LEU A 67 9.10 -10.90 -18.61
C LEU A 67 10.17 -11.20 -17.57
N ALA A 68 11.28 -11.82 -17.97
CA ALA A 68 12.38 -12.16 -17.06
C ALA A 68 13.05 -10.93 -16.42
N ASP A 69 12.94 -9.76 -17.03
CA ASP A 69 13.43 -8.48 -16.49
C ASP A 69 12.44 -7.85 -15.48
N ASN A 70 11.25 -8.44 -15.26
CA ASN A 70 10.27 -7.95 -14.29
C ASN A 70 10.68 -8.27 -12.84
N GLU A 71 10.48 -7.32 -11.93
CA GLU A 71 10.87 -7.40 -10.51
C GLU A 71 10.24 -8.57 -9.73
N LEU A 72 9.10 -9.09 -10.19
CA LEU A 72 8.42 -10.21 -9.55
C LEU A 72 8.94 -11.57 -10.02
N ILE A 73 9.67 -11.63 -11.13
CA ILE A 73 10.18 -12.88 -11.70
C ILE A 73 11.62 -13.08 -11.24
N ASN A 74 11.80 -13.98 -10.27
CA ASN A 74 13.10 -14.29 -9.69
C ASN A 74 13.59 -15.69 -10.07
N THR A 75 12.68 -16.56 -10.51
CA THR A 75 12.97 -17.96 -10.81
C THR A 75 12.32 -18.43 -12.11
N GLU A 76 12.76 -19.60 -12.61
CA GLU A 76 12.08 -20.27 -13.73
C GLU A 76 10.65 -20.71 -13.35
N GLU A 77 10.38 -20.93 -12.06
CA GLU A 77 9.06 -21.26 -11.54
C GLU A 77 8.14 -20.04 -11.59
N ASP A 78 8.62 -18.87 -11.17
CA ASP A 78 7.88 -17.60 -11.24
C ASP A 78 7.46 -17.27 -12.68
N LEU A 79 8.39 -17.44 -13.63
CA LEU A 79 8.14 -17.24 -15.05
C LEU A 79 7.16 -18.29 -15.61
N ALA A 80 7.19 -19.52 -15.10
CA ALA A 80 6.25 -20.57 -15.50
C ALA A 80 4.84 -20.30 -14.96
N ASP A 81 4.74 -19.85 -13.72
CA ASP A 81 3.49 -19.49 -13.07
C ASP A 81 2.84 -18.29 -13.76
N GLU A 82 3.62 -17.25 -14.09
CA GLU A 82 3.16 -16.07 -14.82
C GLU A 82 2.66 -16.42 -16.23
N ILE A 83 3.36 -17.30 -16.96
CA ILE A 83 2.98 -17.70 -18.32
C ILE A 83 1.86 -18.75 -18.33
N GLY A 84 1.62 -19.43 -17.21
CA GLY A 84 0.63 -20.50 -17.09
C GLY A 84 1.10 -21.82 -17.69
N THR A 85 2.40 -22.11 -17.58
CA THR A 85 3.02 -23.32 -18.12
C THR A 85 3.86 -24.05 -17.06
N ASN A 86 4.62 -25.08 -17.46
CA ASN A 86 5.49 -25.80 -16.53
C ASN A 86 6.95 -25.33 -16.60
N ALA A 87 7.63 -25.37 -15.45
CA ALA A 87 9.03 -24.95 -15.31
C ALA A 87 9.97 -25.67 -16.28
N ASP A 88 9.76 -26.96 -16.55
CA ASP A 88 10.56 -27.73 -17.51
C ASP A 88 10.57 -27.15 -18.93
N ARG A 89 9.45 -26.55 -19.37
CA ARG A 89 9.34 -25.93 -20.70
C ARG A 89 9.94 -24.54 -20.72
N ILE A 90 9.78 -23.79 -19.64
CA ILE A 90 10.45 -22.50 -19.43
C ILE A 90 11.97 -22.68 -19.40
N GLY A 91 12.50 -23.63 -18.63
CA GLY A 91 13.94 -23.89 -18.59
C GLY A 91 14.54 -24.27 -19.94
N LYS A 92 13.76 -24.88 -20.85
CA LYS A 92 14.17 -25.10 -22.25
C LYS A 92 14.14 -23.81 -23.07
N ALA A 93 13.10 -22.99 -22.92
CA ALA A 93 12.96 -21.71 -23.62
C ALA A 93 14.02 -20.70 -23.18
N VAL A 94 14.27 -20.56 -21.88
CA VAL A 94 15.31 -19.70 -21.27
C VAL A 94 16.69 -20.06 -21.82
N LYS A 95 17.04 -21.36 -21.84
CA LYS A 95 18.30 -21.85 -22.42
C LYS A 95 18.38 -21.63 -23.93
N LEU A 96 17.27 -21.83 -24.65
CA LEU A 96 17.22 -21.66 -26.10
C LEU A 96 17.41 -20.20 -26.52
N HIS A 97 16.81 -19.27 -25.77
CA HIS A 97 16.83 -17.83 -26.06
C HIS A 97 17.98 -17.09 -25.36
N GLY A 98 18.77 -17.78 -24.55
CA GLY A 98 19.91 -17.21 -23.82
C GLY A 98 19.49 -16.17 -22.79
N ILE A 99 18.34 -16.37 -22.15
CA ILE A 99 17.82 -15.47 -21.12
C ILE A 99 18.57 -15.76 -19.82
N GLN A 100 19.05 -14.71 -19.16
CA GLN A 100 19.66 -14.79 -17.84
C GLN A 100 18.62 -14.30 -16.85
N LEU A 101 18.08 -15.22 -16.06
CA LEU A 101 17.30 -14.84 -14.89
C LEU A 101 18.28 -14.33 -13.82
N PRO A 102 17.89 -13.36 -12.99
CA PRO A 102 18.70 -12.94 -11.86
C PRO A 102 18.98 -14.15 -10.96
N ASP A 103 20.27 -14.50 -10.79
CA ASP A 103 20.69 -15.45 -9.76
C ASP A 103 20.31 -14.85 -8.41
N GLU A 104 19.36 -15.48 -7.68
CA GLU A 104 18.93 -15.18 -6.30
C GLU A 104 19.55 -13.90 -5.71
N GLY A 105 19.10 -12.76 -6.21
CA GLY A 105 19.75 -11.49 -5.96
C GLY A 105 18.73 -10.40 -6.19
N SER A 106 17.97 -10.09 -5.14
CA SER A 106 17.01 -9.00 -5.13
C SER A 106 17.74 -7.70 -5.52
N PHE A 107 17.44 -7.17 -6.70
CA PHE A 107 17.81 -5.81 -7.04
C PHE A 107 16.80 -4.87 -6.39
N ASP A 108 16.98 -4.61 -5.09
CA ASP A 108 16.33 -3.48 -4.44
C ASP A 108 16.90 -2.19 -5.06
N ILE A 109 16.12 -1.54 -5.92
CA ILE A 109 16.39 -0.17 -6.33
C ILE A 109 16.03 0.72 -5.13
N GLU A 110 17.04 0.97 -4.29
CA GLU A 110 16.95 1.86 -3.13
C GLU A 110 16.67 3.29 -3.57
N VAL A 111 15.45 3.76 -3.33
CA VAL A 111 15.14 5.19 -3.34
C VAL A 111 14.83 5.59 -1.91
N SER A 112 15.87 5.84 -1.10
CA SER A 112 15.68 6.36 0.26
C SER A 112 14.86 7.65 0.21
N ARG A 113 13.63 7.62 0.71
CA ARG A 113 12.74 8.77 0.82
C ARG A 113 12.44 9.00 2.29
N GLU A 114 12.74 10.19 2.80
CA GLU A 114 12.38 10.57 4.19
C GLU A 114 10.90 11.02 4.31
N THR A 115 10.14 10.86 3.23
CA THR A 115 8.75 11.29 3.06
C THR A 115 7.86 10.14 2.65
N ILE A 116 6.62 10.12 3.13
CA ILE A 116 5.58 9.24 2.60
C ILE A 116 4.82 9.97 1.49
N SER A 117 4.70 9.34 0.32
CA SER A 117 3.84 9.85 -0.75
C SER A 117 2.41 9.41 -0.44
N LEU A 118 1.46 10.33 -0.49
CA LEU A 118 0.04 10.03 -0.37
C LEU A 118 -0.66 10.30 -1.70
N PRO A 119 -1.66 9.50 -2.10
CA PRO A 119 -2.36 9.74 -3.35
C PRO A 119 -3.04 11.11 -3.30
N PHE A 120 -2.81 11.98 -4.29
CA PHE A 120 -3.44 13.32 -4.37
C PHE A 120 -3.05 14.33 -3.28
N GLU A 121 -2.04 14.04 -2.46
CA GLU A 121 -1.46 14.99 -1.51
C GLU A 121 0.04 15.19 -1.76
N GLU A 122 0.60 16.24 -1.16
CA GLU A 122 2.05 16.45 -1.16
C GLU A 122 2.74 15.44 -0.22
N ASP A 123 3.98 15.09 -0.57
CA ASP A 123 4.85 14.25 0.23
C ASP A 123 4.94 14.76 1.68
N ILE A 124 4.60 13.90 2.64
CA ILE A 124 4.63 14.25 4.07
C ILE A 124 5.92 13.71 4.70
N PRO A 125 6.75 14.55 5.36
CA PRO A 125 7.90 14.07 6.11
C PRO A 125 7.48 13.12 7.23
N LEU A 126 8.14 11.96 7.32
CA LEU A 126 7.81 10.93 8.32
C LEU A 126 7.95 11.44 9.77
N GLU A 127 8.84 12.41 10.01
CA GLU A 127 9.04 13.05 11.32
C GLU A 127 7.80 13.80 11.85
N ASN A 128 6.89 14.18 10.96
CA ASN A 128 5.66 14.91 11.32
C ASN A 128 4.49 13.96 11.62
N LEU A 129 4.67 12.66 11.48
CA LEU A 129 3.64 11.64 11.64
C LEU A 129 3.76 10.93 12.99
N ARG A 130 2.62 10.47 13.50
CA ARG A 130 2.60 9.59 14.68
C ARG A 130 3.26 8.26 14.33
N GLU A 131 4.07 7.74 15.26
CA GLU A 131 4.57 6.37 15.19
C GLU A 131 3.68 5.42 16.02
N PRO A 132 3.29 4.26 15.47
CA PRO A 132 3.50 3.83 14.08
C PRO A 132 2.61 4.59 13.08
N VAL A 133 3.09 4.78 11.84
CA VAL A 133 2.42 5.60 10.80
C VAL A 133 0.98 5.17 10.52
N PHE A 134 0.69 3.86 10.61
CA PHE A 134 -0.65 3.33 10.43
C PHE A 134 -1.64 3.69 11.57
N GLU A 135 -1.19 4.30 12.66
CA GLU A 135 -2.03 4.89 13.72
C GLU A 135 -2.28 6.39 13.53
N ASP A 136 -1.65 7.05 12.53
CA ASP A 136 -1.84 8.48 12.31
C ASP A 136 -3.24 8.77 11.74
N ALA A 137 -4.01 9.58 12.47
CA ALA A 137 -5.38 9.91 12.13
C ALA A 137 -5.52 10.62 10.79
N ARG A 138 -4.52 11.41 10.37
CA ARG A 138 -4.55 12.17 9.11
C ARG A 138 -4.35 11.23 7.93
N ILE A 139 -3.38 10.32 8.05
CA ILE A 139 -3.12 9.28 7.04
C ILE A 139 -4.33 8.38 6.87
N LEU A 140 -4.90 7.92 7.99
CA LEU A 140 -6.11 7.09 7.96
C LEU A 140 -7.33 7.84 7.43
N HIS A 141 -7.49 9.12 7.75
CA HIS A 141 -8.57 9.93 7.18
C HIS A 141 -8.42 10.02 5.66
N HIS A 142 -7.24 10.40 5.19
CA HIS A 142 -6.98 10.58 3.77
C HIS A 142 -7.17 9.28 2.98
N LEU A 143 -6.52 8.18 3.40
CA LEU A 143 -6.60 6.92 2.69
C LEU A 143 -7.98 6.26 2.79
N TYR A 144 -8.60 6.27 3.99
CA TYR A 144 -9.88 5.62 4.18
C TYR A 144 -11.04 6.49 3.71
N VAL A 145 -11.15 7.74 4.17
CA VAL A 145 -12.31 8.61 3.94
C VAL A 145 -12.23 9.29 2.58
N ASP A 146 -11.09 9.89 2.23
CA ASP A 146 -10.97 10.72 1.03
C ASP A 146 -10.66 9.88 -0.22
N CYS A 147 -9.74 8.92 -0.11
CA CYS A 147 -9.43 7.98 -1.20
C CYS A 147 -10.39 6.79 -1.27
N GLY A 148 -11.13 6.50 -0.20
CA GLY A 148 -12.10 5.41 -0.20
C GLY A 148 -11.47 4.01 -0.19
N MET A 149 -10.22 3.86 0.24
CA MET A 149 -9.54 2.56 0.29
C MET A 149 -10.14 1.61 1.34
N GLY A 150 -9.94 0.31 1.17
CA GLY A 150 -10.22 -0.72 2.16
C GLY A 150 -9.05 -0.99 3.12
N THR A 151 -9.27 -1.74 4.19
CA THR A 151 -8.22 -2.07 5.19
C THR A 151 -7.05 -2.85 4.61
N ASN A 152 -7.31 -3.70 3.61
CA ASN A 152 -6.26 -4.46 2.91
C ASN A 152 -5.44 -3.52 2.04
N GLU A 153 -6.10 -2.72 1.20
CA GLU A 153 -5.45 -1.75 0.31
C GLU A 153 -4.59 -0.74 1.10
N ILE A 154 -5.08 -0.25 2.24
CA ILE A 154 -4.32 0.65 3.12
C ILE A 154 -3.09 -0.06 3.71
N ALA A 155 -3.23 -1.31 4.15
CA ALA A 155 -2.13 -2.09 4.70
C ALA A 155 -1.03 -2.32 3.65
N ASP A 156 -1.43 -2.67 2.42
CA ASP A 156 -0.53 -2.91 1.31
C ASP A 156 0.16 -1.61 0.85
N TYR A 157 -0.61 -0.53 0.72
CA TYR A 157 -0.09 0.80 0.34
C TYR A 157 0.96 1.29 1.34
N LEU A 158 0.63 1.31 2.64
CA LEU A 158 1.55 1.76 3.67
C LEU A 158 2.77 0.85 3.77
N THR A 159 2.61 -0.46 3.59
CA THR A 159 3.73 -1.40 3.57
C THR A 159 4.67 -1.11 2.40
N LYS A 160 4.14 -0.84 1.20
CA LYS A 160 4.92 -0.50 0.01
C LYS A 160 5.66 0.82 0.19
N GLU A 161 4.96 1.88 0.59
CA GLU A 161 5.57 3.19 0.80
C GLU A 161 6.64 3.16 1.89
N LEU A 162 6.37 2.50 3.03
CA LEU A 162 7.34 2.41 4.13
C LEU A 162 8.58 1.59 3.76
N LYS A 163 8.43 0.56 2.92
CA LYS A 163 9.57 -0.19 2.36
C LYS A 163 10.39 0.65 1.39
N ALA A 164 9.74 1.42 0.53
CA ALA A 164 10.42 2.30 -0.41
C ALA A 164 11.21 3.41 0.32
N THR A 165 10.71 3.90 1.46
CA THR A 165 11.32 5.04 2.16
C THR A 165 12.67 4.78 2.84
N LEU A 166 13.03 3.57 3.27
CA LEU A 166 14.10 3.40 4.27
C LEU A 166 15.11 2.29 3.98
N ASP A 167 16.39 2.70 3.97
CA ASP A 167 17.58 1.87 4.13
C ASP A 167 17.90 1.75 5.64
N GLY A 168 17.49 0.66 6.30
CA GLY A 168 17.89 0.39 7.69
C GLY A 168 17.11 -0.68 8.48
N PRO A 169 17.71 -1.34 9.50
CA PRO A 169 17.29 -2.67 9.98
C PRO A 169 16.25 -2.73 11.12
N LYS A 170 15.45 -1.68 11.41
CA LYS A 170 14.50 -1.72 12.54
C LYS A 170 13.30 -0.78 12.38
N ARG A 171 12.19 -1.27 11.84
CA ARG A 171 10.81 -0.88 12.16
C ARG A 171 9.86 -1.93 11.57
N VAL A 172 8.64 -2.06 12.07
CA VAL A 172 7.71 -3.13 11.69
C VAL A 172 7.27 -2.90 10.23
N TRP A 173 7.88 -3.64 9.28
CA TRP A 173 7.73 -3.41 7.83
C TRP A 173 6.48 -4.00 7.20
N ASN A 174 5.63 -4.64 8.00
CA ASN A 174 4.48 -5.38 7.49
C ASN A 174 3.27 -4.94 8.29
N VAL A 175 2.58 -3.92 7.78
CA VAL A 175 1.33 -3.44 8.35
C VAL A 175 0.28 -4.49 8.03
N LYS A 176 -0.35 -5.07 9.05
CA LYS A 176 -1.40 -6.06 8.83
C LYS A 176 -2.75 -5.37 8.65
N PRO A 177 -3.66 -5.90 7.81
CA PRO A 177 -5.01 -5.38 7.70
C PRO A 177 -5.77 -5.33 9.04
N ALA A 178 -5.47 -6.27 9.95
CA ALA A 178 -6.03 -6.28 11.30
C ALA A 178 -5.57 -5.09 12.16
N GLU A 179 -4.33 -4.64 11.99
CA GLU A 179 -3.76 -3.48 12.71
C GLU A 179 -4.36 -2.18 12.17
N VAL A 180 -4.49 -2.05 10.85
CA VAL A 180 -5.21 -0.94 10.21
C VAL A 180 -6.66 -0.89 10.66
N ARG A 181 -7.35 -2.03 10.68
CA ARG A 181 -8.74 -2.09 11.15
C ARG A 181 -8.84 -1.65 12.60
N GLN A 182 -7.94 -2.09 13.46
CA GLN A 182 -7.92 -1.68 14.86
C GLN A 182 -7.67 -0.17 15.00
N ALA A 183 -6.72 0.38 14.26
CA ALA A 183 -6.45 1.81 14.23
C ALA A 183 -7.68 2.60 13.77
N LEU A 184 -8.37 2.16 12.70
CA LEU A 184 -9.62 2.77 12.23
C LEU A 184 -10.76 2.76 13.28
N ILE A 185 -10.83 1.73 14.14
CA ILE A 185 -11.77 1.68 15.28
C ILE A 185 -11.38 2.69 16.36
N GLU A 186 -10.08 2.86 16.60
CA GLU A 186 -9.54 3.78 17.61
C GLU A 186 -9.78 5.24 17.24
N VAL A 187 -9.54 5.63 15.99
CA VAL A 187 -9.92 6.97 15.47
C VAL A 187 -11.43 7.14 15.29
N GLY A 188 -12.20 6.05 15.25
CA GLY A 188 -13.66 6.08 15.14
C GLY A 188 -14.20 6.22 13.72
N PHE A 189 -13.42 5.76 12.73
CA PHE A 189 -13.85 5.61 11.33
C PHE A 189 -14.55 4.28 11.06
N ILE A 190 -14.34 3.27 11.91
CA ILE A 190 -15.06 1.98 11.92
C ILE A 190 -15.68 1.75 13.30
N ASP A 191 -16.84 1.11 13.35
CA ASP A 191 -17.47 0.69 14.60
C ASP A 191 -16.88 -0.63 15.12
N GLY A 192 -16.48 -0.67 16.39
CA GLY A 192 -15.90 -1.88 16.99
C GLY A 192 -15.50 -1.70 18.46
N GLU A 193 -15.10 -2.80 19.09
CA GLU A 193 -14.56 -2.74 20.45
C GLU A 193 -13.18 -2.07 20.44
N ARG A 194 -13.09 -0.90 21.06
CA ARG A 194 -11.81 -0.24 21.30
C ARG A 194 -11.00 -1.04 22.30
N SER A 195 -9.73 -1.29 21.98
CA SER A 195 -8.83 -2.01 22.86
C SER A 195 -8.79 -1.30 24.23
N LYS A 196 -9.01 -2.03 25.33
CA LYS A 196 -8.81 -1.51 26.69
C LYS A 196 -7.31 -1.50 26.98
N GLY A 197 -6.55 -0.66 26.30
CA GLY A 197 -5.10 -0.80 26.26
C GLY A 197 -4.32 0.39 25.72
N THR A 198 -4.63 1.59 26.21
CA THR A 198 -3.72 2.67 26.65
C THR A 198 -4.53 3.95 26.55
N THR A 199 -5.37 4.18 27.57
CA THR A 199 -5.78 5.53 27.92
C THR A 199 -4.53 6.30 28.35
N LYS A 200 -3.73 6.75 27.39
CA LYS A 200 -3.43 8.17 27.41
C LYS A 200 -4.78 8.80 27.09
N THR A 201 -5.37 9.38 28.13
CA THR A 201 -6.43 10.37 27.97
C THR A 201 -6.14 11.13 26.69
N VAL A 202 -7.03 10.97 25.70
CA VAL A 202 -7.23 12.01 24.70
C VAL A 202 -7.68 13.19 25.54
N GLU A 203 -6.71 13.91 26.11
CA GLU A 203 -6.94 15.21 26.68
C GLU A 203 -7.55 16.00 25.54
N GLU A 204 -8.63 16.71 25.85
CA GLU A 204 -9.47 17.47 24.93
C GLU A 204 -8.72 18.65 24.28
N ASP A 205 -7.38 18.61 24.22
CA ASP A 205 -6.46 19.64 23.72
C ASP A 205 -6.13 19.51 22.22
N ASP A 206 -6.28 18.34 21.59
CA ASP A 206 -5.96 18.18 20.15
C ASP A 206 -7.07 18.68 19.20
N LEU A 207 -8.18 19.19 19.74
CA LEU A 207 -9.19 19.96 18.98
C LEU A 207 -8.91 21.46 18.98
N GLN A 208 -7.77 21.91 19.53
CA GLN A 208 -7.40 23.32 19.58
C GLN A 208 -6.92 23.81 18.20
N PHE A 209 -7.89 24.16 17.35
CA PHE A 209 -7.68 25.07 16.23
C PHE A 209 -6.85 26.27 16.72
N GLY A 210 -5.68 26.47 16.11
CA GLY A 210 -4.77 27.57 16.41
C GLY A 210 -5.49 28.91 16.36
N GLY A 211 -5.78 29.46 17.54
CA GLY A 211 -6.32 30.78 17.76
C GLY A 211 -5.68 31.38 19.02
N PRO A 212 -5.32 32.67 19.02
CA PRO A 212 -4.60 33.27 20.14
C PRO A 212 -5.46 33.24 21.42
N THR A 213 -4.91 32.66 22.48
CA THR A 213 -5.55 32.60 23.79
C THR A 213 -5.56 34.01 24.41
N VAL A 214 -6.74 34.63 24.45
CA VAL A 214 -6.99 35.83 25.26
C VAL A 214 -7.23 35.36 26.69
N THR A 215 -6.25 35.58 27.56
CA THR A 215 -6.41 35.38 29.01
C THR A 215 -7.36 36.45 29.56
N ILE A 216 -8.60 36.07 29.86
CA ILE A 216 -9.53 36.93 30.60
C ILE A 216 -9.37 36.60 32.08
N GLU A 217 -8.63 37.44 32.81
CA GLU A 217 -8.61 37.38 34.28
C GLU A 217 -9.96 37.88 34.84
N GLU A 218 -10.75 36.97 35.42
CA GLU A 218 -11.92 37.36 36.22
C GLU A 218 -11.51 37.90 37.60
N PRO A 219 -12.16 38.99 38.09
CA PRO A 219 -11.79 39.61 39.35
C PRO A 219 -12.24 38.77 40.55
N ARG A 220 -11.28 38.48 41.44
CA ARG A 220 -11.50 37.84 42.75
C ARG A 220 -12.56 38.56 43.56
N ARG A 221 -13.68 37.88 43.86
CA ARG A 221 -14.64 38.29 44.90
C ARG A 221 -13.94 38.28 46.26
N LYS A 222 -13.85 39.45 46.91
CA LYS A 222 -13.50 39.53 48.34
C LYS A 222 -14.71 39.12 49.17
N ALA A 223 -14.52 38.14 50.05
CA ALA A 223 -15.44 37.83 51.13
C ALA A 223 -14.99 38.56 52.41
N ARG A 224 -16.00 39.10 53.11
CA ARG A 224 -16.01 39.84 54.38
C ARG A 224 -15.67 41.33 54.33
#